data_AF-A0A7J2HTW5-F1
#
_entry.id   AF-A0A7J2HTW5-F1
#
_cell.length_a   1.000
_cell.length_b   1.000
_cell.length_c   1.000
_cell.angle_alpha   90.00
_cell.angle_beta   90.00
_cell.angle_gamma   90.00
#
_symmetry.space_group_name_H-M   'P 1'
#
loop_
_entity.id
_entity.type
_entity.pdbx_description
1 polymer ?
#
loop_
_entity_poly.entity_id
_entity_poly.type
_entity_poly.pdbx_seq_one_letter_code
_entity_poly.pdbx_strand_id
1 'polypeptide(L)'
;MPKKPRNPASPRYKARMGYEGEYYLIRKFADRGEAGTYAIRTPGSGAGKLPKPDIIAVDSGELLAIEVKSSNKPYVILNSSQVKRLLEFCSLFVVRCPSCGAEIRPKPVLAARFLNKEWRFLEIPTDWKGSLILKKSGQVSAYGRSLSRGSEAGEESSR
;
A
#
# COMPACT_ATOMS: atom_id res chain seq x y z
N MET A 1 1.67 -14.64 -22.88
CA MET A 1 2.69 -14.46 -21.82
C MET A 1 3.51 -15.75 -21.68
N PRO A 2 4.81 -15.68 -21.35
CA PRO A 2 5.65 -16.87 -21.13
C PRO A 2 5.08 -17.79 -20.04
N LYS A 3 5.34 -19.11 -20.13
CA LYS A 3 4.91 -20.08 -19.11
C LYS A 3 5.48 -19.69 -17.74
N LYS A 4 4.64 -19.73 -16.71
CA LYS A 4 5.03 -19.43 -15.32
C LYS A 4 6.13 -20.41 -14.89
N PRO A 5 7.25 -19.94 -14.30
CA PRO A 5 8.29 -20.82 -13.77
C PRO A 5 7.69 -21.80 -12.76
N ARG A 6 8.17 -23.04 -12.74
CA ARG A 6 7.62 -24.07 -11.83
C ARG A 6 8.18 -23.96 -10.40
N ASN A 7 9.42 -23.51 -10.24
CA ASN A 7 10.09 -23.44 -8.94
C ASN A 7 9.72 -22.15 -8.18
N PRO A 8 8.97 -22.22 -7.06
CA PRO A 8 8.53 -21.05 -6.30
C PRO A 8 9.67 -20.26 -5.64
N ALA A 9 10.83 -20.89 -5.41
CA ALA A 9 12.00 -20.24 -4.83
C ALA A 9 12.77 -19.39 -5.85
N SER A 10 12.60 -19.64 -7.15
CA SER A 10 13.38 -18.98 -8.19
C SER A 10 13.10 -17.47 -8.28
N PRO A 11 14.12 -16.63 -8.55
CA PRO A 11 13.93 -15.19 -8.75
C PRO A 11 12.92 -14.87 -9.86
N ARG A 12 12.94 -15.63 -10.96
CA ARG A 12 11.97 -15.48 -12.06
C ARG A 12 10.53 -15.74 -11.60
N TYR A 13 10.31 -16.73 -10.74
CA TYR A 13 8.98 -16.97 -10.17
C TYR A 13 8.54 -15.79 -9.30
N LYS A 14 9.40 -15.31 -8.41
CA LYS A 14 9.09 -14.16 -7.53
C LYS A 14 8.79 -12.89 -8.33
N ALA A 15 9.59 -12.60 -9.36
CA ALA A 15 9.36 -11.48 -10.27
C ALA A 15 8.02 -11.63 -11.02
N ARG A 16 7.72 -12.83 -11.51
CA ARG A 16 6.43 -13.14 -12.15
C ARG A 16 5.26 -12.95 -11.19
N MET A 17 5.41 -13.38 -9.94
CA MET A 17 4.40 -13.21 -8.90
C MET A 17 4.12 -11.74 -8.57
N GLY A 18 5.18 -10.93 -8.45
CA GLY A 18 5.05 -9.48 -8.25
C GLY A 18 4.29 -8.82 -9.39
N TYR A 19 4.74 -9.06 -10.63
CA TYR A 19 4.08 -8.56 -11.83
C TYR A 19 2.60 -8.98 -11.91
N GLU A 20 2.29 -10.26 -11.66
CA GLU A 20 0.91 -10.76 -11.66
C GLU A 20 0.07 -10.08 -10.58
N GLY A 21 0.63 -9.88 -9.37
CA GLY A 21 -0.04 -9.14 -8.30
C GLY A 21 -0.43 -7.73 -8.73
N GLU A 22 0.53 -6.94 -9.23
CA GLU A 22 0.26 -5.58 -9.71
C GLU A 22 -0.74 -5.56 -10.87
N TYR A 23 -0.58 -6.46 -11.84
CA TYR A 23 -1.46 -6.56 -13.01
C TYR A 23 -2.91 -6.86 -12.63
N TYR A 24 -3.13 -7.86 -11.75
CA TYR A 24 -4.48 -8.21 -11.32
C TYR A 24 -5.12 -7.13 -10.46
N LEU A 25 -4.33 -6.38 -9.68
CA LEU A 25 -4.88 -5.27 -8.92
C LEU A 25 -5.34 -4.14 -9.85
N ILE A 26 -4.56 -3.77 -10.87
CA ILE A 26 -5.02 -2.79 -11.88
C ILE A 26 -6.31 -3.26 -12.54
N ARG A 27 -6.37 -4.52 -12.98
CA ARG A 27 -7.58 -5.07 -13.60
C ARG A 27 -8.79 -4.93 -12.67
N LYS A 28 -8.63 -5.25 -11.38
CA LYS A 28 -9.70 -5.07 -10.39
C LYS A 28 -10.23 -3.63 -10.31
N PHE A 29 -9.38 -2.62 -10.45
CA PHE A 29 -9.82 -1.22 -10.55
C PHE A 29 -10.51 -0.93 -11.88
N ALA A 30 -9.88 -1.30 -13.00
CA ALA A 30 -10.39 -1.02 -14.34
C ALA A 30 -11.75 -1.69 -14.61
N ASP A 31 -11.94 -2.91 -14.14
CA ASP A 31 -13.15 -3.71 -14.34
C ASP A 31 -14.37 -3.11 -13.60
N ARG A 32 -14.18 -2.15 -12.67
CA ARG A 32 -15.28 -1.42 -12.04
C ARG A 32 -16.01 -0.49 -13.02
N GLY A 33 -15.32 0.05 -14.03
CA GLY A 33 -15.94 0.87 -15.07
C GLY A 33 -16.61 2.17 -14.59
N GLU A 34 -16.29 2.65 -13.39
CA GLU A 34 -16.89 3.82 -12.76
C GLU A 34 -15.96 5.04 -12.85
N ALA A 35 -16.53 6.23 -13.06
CA ALA A 35 -15.77 7.47 -12.97
C ALA A 35 -15.19 7.64 -11.55
N GLY A 36 -13.94 8.12 -11.47
CA GLY A 36 -13.23 8.24 -10.19
C GLY A 36 -12.64 6.92 -9.68
N THR A 37 -12.61 5.87 -10.49
CA THR A 37 -12.03 4.56 -10.12
C THR A 37 -11.13 4.03 -11.22
N TYR A 38 -9.81 4.15 -11.06
CA TYR A 38 -8.83 3.62 -12.00
C TYR A 38 -7.44 3.49 -11.37
N ALA A 39 -6.57 2.66 -11.94
CA ALA A 39 -5.22 2.45 -11.42
C ALA A 39 -4.18 2.32 -12.53
N ILE A 40 -2.97 2.80 -12.25
CA ILE A 40 -1.80 2.70 -13.13
C ILE A 40 -0.60 2.18 -12.35
N ARG A 41 0.29 1.45 -13.04
CA ARG A 41 1.56 1.00 -12.49
C ARG A 41 2.64 2.04 -12.68
N THR A 42 3.50 2.19 -11.68
CA THR A 42 4.68 3.03 -11.77
C THR A 42 5.87 2.22 -12.31
N PRO A 43 6.49 2.60 -13.45
CA PRO A 43 7.62 1.87 -14.00
C PRO A 43 8.83 1.89 -13.06
N GLY A 44 9.54 0.77 -12.92
CA GLY A 44 10.83 0.69 -12.22
C GLY A 44 10.77 0.85 -10.68
N SER A 45 9.70 0.44 -9.99
CA SER A 45 9.57 0.61 -8.51
C SER A 45 10.65 -0.12 -7.71
N GLY A 46 11.26 -1.14 -8.30
CA GLY A 46 12.39 -1.86 -7.70
C GLY A 46 13.78 -1.25 -7.91
N ALA A 47 13.96 -0.24 -8.78
CA ALA A 47 15.30 0.10 -9.31
C ALA A 47 15.70 1.59 -9.24
N GLY A 48 14.96 2.44 -8.53
CA GLY A 48 15.21 3.89 -8.48
C GLY A 48 15.54 4.43 -7.09
N LYS A 49 16.27 5.56 -7.04
CA LYS A 49 16.47 6.37 -5.82
C LYS A 49 15.23 7.19 -5.44
N LEU A 50 14.32 7.44 -6.40
CA LEU A 50 13.15 8.29 -6.19
C LEU A 50 12.06 7.55 -5.38
N PRO A 51 11.40 8.23 -4.42
CA PRO A 51 10.28 7.67 -3.68
C PRO A 51 9.09 7.54 -4.63
N LYS A 52 8.58 6.31 -4.79
CA LYS A 52 7.42 6.04 -5.65
C LYS A 52 6.75 4.72 -5.27
N PRO A 53 5.41 4.63 -5.37
CA PRO A 53 4.67 3.40 -5.10
C PRO A 53 4.76 2.43 -6.29
N ASP A 54 4.28 1.20 -6.09
CA ASP A 54 4.08 0.25 -7.20
C ASP A 54 2.91 0.69 -8.09
N ILE A 55 1.83 1.15 -7.48
CA ILE A 55 0.60 1.60 -8.16
C ILE A 55 0.16 2.96 -7.61
N ILE A 56 -0.31 3.82 -8.50
CA ILE A 56 -1.12 5.00 -8.15
C ILE A 56 -2.53 4.71 -8.62
N ALA A 57 -3.51 4.96 -7.77
CA ALA A 57 -4.91 4.72 -8.09
C ALA A 57 -5.80 5.85 -7.60
N VAL A 58 -6.98 5.94 -8.20
CA VAL A 58 -8.12 6.64 -7.61
C VAL A 58 -9.18 5.58 -7.34
N ASP A 59 -9.82 5.62 -6.17
CA ASP A 59 -10.92 4.74 -5.80
C ASP A 59 -12.10 5.55 -5.27
N SER A 60 -13.21 5.59 -6.01
CA SER A 60 -14.37 6.43 -5.67
C SER A 60 -13.98 7.90 -5.39
N GLY A 61 -13.00 8.43 -6.13
CA GLY A 61 -12.50 9.81 -6.00
C GLY A 61 -11.32 9.99 -5.04
N GLU A 62 -11.00 8.99 -4.22
CA GLU A 62 -9.88 9.06 -3.27
C GLU A 62 -8.56 8.68 -3.94
N LEU A 63 -7.54 9.53 -3.79
CA LEU A 63 -6.20 9.28 -4.33
C LEU A 63 -5.44 8.28 -3.44
N LEU A 64 -4.87 7.23 -4.03
CA LEU A 64 -4.16 6.16 -3.34
C LEU A 64 -2.74 5.99 -3.90
N ALA A 65 -1.78 5.76 -3.00
CA ALA A 65 -0.45 5.27 -3.32
C ALA A 65 -0.30 3.86 -2.74
N ILE A 66 -0.13 2.87 -3.61
CA ILE A 66 -0.25 1.46 -3.24
C ILE A 66 1.07 0.74 -3.43
N GLU A 67 1.57 0.11 -2.35
CA GLU A 67 2.59 -0.92 -2.43
C GLU A 67 1.91 -2.30 -2.52
N VAL A 68 2.33 -3.12 -3.49
CA VAL A 68 1.71 -4.42 -3.75
C VAL A 68 2.64 -5.55 -3.29
N LYS A 69 2.09 -6.50 -2.54
CA LYS A 69 2.80 -7.71 -2.12
C LYS A 69 1.98 -8.95 -2.38
N SER A 70 2.59 -9.94 -3.01
CA SER A 70 2.01 -11.27 -3.16
C SER A 70 2.75 -12.28 -2.30
N SER A 71 2.04 -13.13 -1.56
CA SER A 71 2.63 -14.09 -0.64
C SER A 71 1.90 -15.43 -0.63
N ASN A 72 2.69 -16.51 -0.55
CA ASN A 72 2.21 -17.86 -0.23
C ASN A 72 2.19 -18.13 1.28
N LYS A 73 2.83 -17.26 2.06
CA LYS A 73 2.91 -17.37 3.52
C LYS A 73 1.63 -16.79 4.15
N PRO A 74 1.31 -17.11 5.41
CA PRO A 74 0.17 -16.51 6.11
C PRO A 74 0.42 -15.06 6.54
N TYR A 75 1.45 -14.39 6.00
CA TYR A 75 1.77 -13.00 6.28
C TYR A 75 2.51 -12.34 5.10
N VAL A 76 2.50 -11.01 5.10
CA VAL A 76 3.28 -10.13 4.24
C VAL A 76 4.07 -9.19 5.13
N ILE A 77 5.31 -8.88 4.74
CA ILE A 77 6.15 -7.89 5.41
C ILE A 77 6.38 -6.73 4.45
N LEU A 78 6.17 -5.51 4.96
CA LEU A 78 6.63 -4.28 4.35
C LEU A 78 7.74 -3.71 5.23
N ASN A 79 8.97 -3.69 4.72
CA ASN A 79 10.11 -3.25 5.51
C ASN A 79 10.12 -1.71 5.68
N SER A 80 10.88 -1.23 6.67
CA SER A 80 10.92 0.20 7.02
C SER A 80 11.36 1.12 5.87
N SER A 81 12.25 0.69 4.98
CA SER A 81 12.69 1.51 3.84
C SER A 81 11.61 1.61 2.76
N GLN A 82 10.78 0.58 2.59
CA GLN A 82 9.61 0.63 1.72
C GLN A 82 8.52 1.51 2.30
N VAL A 83 8.22 1.38 3.61
CA VAL A 83 7.28 2.28 4.29
C VAL A 83 7.72 3.73 4.13
N LYS A 84 8.99 4.03 4.46
CA LYS A 84 9.54 5.39 4.35
C LYS A 84 9.37 5.95 2.94
N ARG A 85 9.74 5.19 1.89
CA ARG A 85 9.61 5.64 0.49
C ARG A 85 8.15 5.89 0.08
N LEU A 86 7.22 5.05 0.54
CA LEU A 86 5.80 5.23 0.25
C LEU A 86 5.25 6.50 0.92
N LEU A 87 5.56 6.71 2.20
CA LEU A 87 5.15 7.91 2.94
C LEU A 87 5.79 9.18 2.37
N GLU A 88 7.07 9.11 2.00
CA GLU A 88 7.78 10.20 1.34
C GLU A 88 7.11 10.58 0.02
N PHE A 89 6.74 9.60 -0.82
CA PHE A 89 5.97 9.86 -2.03
C PHE A 89 4.64 10.58 -1.72
N CYS A 90 3.88 10.11 -0.73
CA CYS A 90 2.59 10.74 -0.37
C CYS A 90 2.76 12.18 0.14
N SER A 91 3.90 12.49 0.76
CA SER A 91 4.22 13.85 1.22
C SER A 91 4.56 14.81 0.07
N LEU A 92 5.11 14.29 -1.03
CA LEU A 92 5.57 15.09 -2.17
C LEU A 92 4.52 15.17 -3.29
N PHE A 93 3.74 14.11 -3.48
CA PHE A 93 2.73 14.03 -4.54
C PHE A 93 1.44 14.71 -4.08
N VAL A 94 1.38 16.04 -4.18
CA VAL A 94 0.24 16.85 -3.75
C VAL A 94 -0.53 17.34 -4.97
N VAL A 95 -1.82 17.01 -5.02
CA VAL A 95 -2.75 17.60 -6.00
C VAL A 95 -3.41 18.80 -5.33
N ARG A 96 -3.39 19.96 -5.99
CA ARG A 96 -4.05 21.17 -5.48
C ARG A 96 -5.28 21.47 -6.34
N CYS A 97 -6.44 21.64 -5.71
CA CYS A 97 -7.64 22.10 -6.39
C CYS A 97 -7.44 23.54 -6.87
N PRO A 98 -7.54 23.85 -8.17
CA PRO A 98 -7.32 25.20 -8.68
C PRO A 98 -8.42 26.19 -8.29
N SER A 99 -9.60 25.69 -7.90
CA SER A 99 -10.74 26.54 -7.53
C SER A 99 -10.72 26.96 -6.06
N CYS A 100 -10.51 26.03 -5.14
CA CYS A 100 -10.56 26.31 -3.70
C CYS A 100 -9.21 26.19 -2.97
N GLY A 101 -8.14 25.79 -3.67
CA GLY A 101 -6.81 25.65 -3.09
C GLY A 101 -6.60 24.43 -2.18
N ALA A 102 -7.62 23.57 -2.00
CA ALA A 102 -7.51 22.37 -1.18
C ALA A 102 -6.39 21.44 -1.68
N GLU A 103 -5.61 20.92 -0.74
CA GLU A 103 -4.57 19.91 -1.02
C GLU A 103 -5.11 18.51 -0.84
N ILE A 104 -4.92 17.66 -1.84
CA ILE A 104 -5.27 16.25 -1.85
C ILE A 104 -3.97 15.47 -1.92
N ARG A 105 -3.76 14.59 -0.93
CA ARG A 105 -2.60 13.73 -0.82
C ARG A 105 -3.02 12.27 -0.99
N PRO A 106 -2.21 11.41 -1.62
CA PRO A 106 -2.50 10.00 -1.69
C PRO A 106 -2.54 9.37 -0.30
N LYS A 107 -3.51 8.49 -0.06
CA LYS A 107 -3.48 7.58 1.08
C LYS A 107 -2.47 6.46 0.82
N PRO A 108 -1.50 6.23 1.72
CA PRO A 108 -0.55 5.13 1.59
C PRO A 108 -1.21 3.80 1.94
N VAL A 109 -1.20 2.84 1.02
CA VAL A 109 -1.89 1.56 1.18
C VAL A 109 -0.93 0.40 0.90
N LEU A 110 -0.94 -0.60 1.78
CA LEU A 110 -0.38 -1.93 1.49
C LEU A 110 -1.50 -2.84 0.95
N ALA A 111 -1.37 -3.26 -0.31
CA ALA A 111 -2.23 -4.27 -0.92
C ALA A 111 -1.55 -5.64 -0.87
N ALA A 112 -2.02 -6.51 0.02
CA ALA A 112 -1.51 -7.86 0.22
C ALA A 112 -2.41 -8.91 -0.47
N ARG A 113 -1.84 -9.60 -1.47
CA ARG A 113 -2.46 -10.76 -2.11
C ARG A 113 -1.91 -12.05 -1.50
N PHE A 114 -2.77 -12.78 -0.80
CA PHE A 114 -2.46 -14.13 -0.32
C PHE A 114 -2.94 -15.15 -1.36
N LEU A 115 -2.04 -15.90 -2.02
CA LEU A 115 -2.43 -16.64 -3.25
C LEU A 115 -3.56 -17.67 -3.09
N ASN A 116 -3.75 -18.18 -1.88
CA ASN A 116 -4.81 -19.15 -1.56
C ASN A 116 -6.03 -18.49 -0.90
N LYS A 117 -6.17 -17.15 -1.01
CA LYS A 117 -7.23 -16.34 -0.41
C LYS A 117 -7.44 -15.03 -1.19
N GLU A 118 -8.26 -14.16 -0.62
CA GLU A 118 -8.55 -12.82 -1.11
C GLU A 118 -7.44 -11.80 -0.83
N TRP A 119 -7.60 -10.64 -1.46
CA TRP A 119 -6.84 -9.45 -1.20
C TRP A 119 -7.14 -8.88 0.19
N ARG A 120 -6.12 -8.33 0.83
CA ARG A 120 -6.25 -7.50 2.03
C ARG A 120 -5.61 -6.14 1.75
N PHE A 121 -6.24 -5.09 2.23
CA PHE A 121 -5.77 -3.72 2.10
C PHE A 121 -5.58 -3.15 3.49
N LEU A 122 -4.47 -2.45 3.70
CA LEU A 122 -4.15 -1.77 4.95
C LEU A 122 -3.72 -0.35 4.61
N GLU A 123 -4.48 0.64 5.07
CA GLU A 123 -4.02 2.02 5.08
C GLU A 123 -2.94 2.19 6.16
N ILE A 124 -1.85 2.84 5.80
CA ILE A 124 -0.70 3.05 6.67
C ILE A 124 -0.79 4.46 7.27
N PRO A 125 -0.72 4.63 8.60
CA PRO A 125 -0.66 5.96 9.18
C PRO A 125 0.51 6.78 8.62
N THR A 126 0.28 8.06 8.32
CA THR A 126 1.30 8.93 7.70
C THR A 126 2.48 9.22 8.63
N ASP A 127 2.31 9.05 9.93
CA ASP A 127 3.34 9.17 10.97
C ASP A 127 4.06 7.84 11.27
N TRP A 128 3.75 6.76 10.54
CA TRP A 128 4.28 5.42 10.83
C TRP A 128 5.79 5.35 10.70
N LYS A 129 6.43 4.68 11.67
CA LYS A 129 7.86 4.39 11.68
C LYS A 129 8.11 2.90 11.83
N GLY A 130 9.05 2.37 11.05
CA GLY A 130 9.47 0.97 11.13
C GLY A 130 8.77 0.06 10.13
N SER A 131 8.81 -1.24 10.40
CA SER A 131 8.27 -2.26 9.49
C SER A 131 6.86 -2.68 9.88
N LEU A 132 6.10 -3.15 8.90
CA LEU A 132 4.73 -3.65 9.05
C LEU A 132 4.67 -5.14 8.71
N ILE A 133 3.91 -5.90 9.50
CA ILE A 133 3.55 -7.28 9.17
C ILE A 133 2.03 -7.37 9.14
N LEU A 134 1.49 -7.66 7.95
CA LEU A 134 0.08 -7.92 7.75
C LEU A 134 -0.14 -9.44 7.69
N LYS A 135 -0.84 -9.99 8.68
CA LYS A 135 -1.20 -11.42 8.70
C LYS A 135 -2.44 -11.66 7.86
N LYS A 136 -2.53 -12.87 7.32
CA LYS A 136 -3.69 -13.37 6.55
C LYS A 136 -4.99 -13.35 7.34
N SER A 137 -4.91 -13.42 8.68
CA SER A 137 -6.06 -13.27 9.60
C SER A 137 -6.61 -11.85 9.67
N GLY A 138 -5.91 -10.85 9.12
CA GLY A 138 -6.25 -9.42 9.25
C GLY A 138 -5.57 -8.76 10.45
N GLN A 139 -4.93 -9.53 11.33
CA GLN A 139 -4.11 -8.97 12.41
C GLN A 139 -2.89 -8.25 11.84
N VAL A 140 -2.72 -6.99 12.25
CA VAL A 140 -1.53 -6.19 11.97
C VAL A 140 -0.61 -6.28 13.19
N SER A 141 0.66 -6.60 12.96
CA SER A 141 1.69 -6.51 14.00
C SER A 141 2.79 -5.57 13.55
N ALA A 142 3.09 -4.59 14.40
CA ALA A 142 4.10 -3.56 14.18
C ALA A 142 5.42 -3.95 14.85
N TYR A 143 6.54 -3.71 14.17
CA TYR A 143 7.82 -3.48 14.82
C TYR A 143 8.16 -2.00 14.61
N GLY A 144 7.57 -1.15 15.46
CA GLY A 144 7.65 0.31 15.38
C GLY A 144 6.54 0.98 16.19
N ARG A 145 6.83 2.13 16.80
CA ARG A 145 5.86 2.92 17.60
C ARG A 145 5.08 3.85 16.67
N SER A 146 3.74 3.77 16.68
CA SER A 146 2.87 4.90 16.30
C SER A 146 2.84 5.87 17.49
N LEU A 147 2.89 7.18 17.24
CA LEU A 147 2.98 8.19 18.29
C LEU A 147 1.60 8.64 18.83
N SER A 148 0.50 8.03 18.42
CA SER A 148 -0.85 8.50 18.80
C SER A 148 -1.72 7.40 19.43
N ARG A 149 -1.56 7.26 20.75
CA ARG A 149 -2.67 7.10 21.71
C ARG A 149 -2.22 7.75 23.02
N GLY A 150 -2.27 9.08 23.05
CA GLY A 150 -2.37 9.80 24.30
C GLY A 150 -3.75 9.49 24.88
N SER A 151 -3.77 8.78 26.00
CA SER A 151 -4.97 8.63 26.81
C SER A 151 -5.35 10.02 27.33
N GLU A 152 -6.44 10.59 26.85
CA GLU A 152 -7.18 11.59 27.62
C GLU A 152 -7.73 10.87 28.84
N ALA A 153 -6.96 10.87 29.94
CA ALA A 153 -7.50 10.62 31.25
C ALA A 153 -8.22 11.90 31.66
N GLY A 154 -9.54 11.80 31.84
CA GLY A 154 -10.40 12.90 32.19
C GLY A 154 -9.95 13.58 33.48
N GLU A 155 -10.00 14.91 33.46
CA GLU A 155 -10.09 15.72 34.68
C GLU A 155 -11.40 15.36 35.38
N GLU A 156 -11.27 14.56 36.44
CA GLU A 156 -12.35 14.34 37.39
C GLU A 156 -12.39 15.56 38.33
N SER A 157 -13.39 16.40 38.09
CA SER A 157 -13.84 17.42 39.03
C SER A 157 -14.34 16.76 40.31
N SER A 158 -13.80 17.14 41.47
CA SER A 158 -14.52 17.15 42.76
C SER A 158 -13.72 17.84 43.87
N ARG A 159 -14.28 18.98 44.30
CA ARG A 159 -14.32 19.56 45.67
C ARG A 159 -13.03 19.93 46.39
#